data_AF-X1VQJ2-F1
#
_entry.id   AF-X1VQJ2-F1
#
_cell.length_a   1.000
_cell.length_b   1.000
_cell.length_c   1.000
_cell.angle_alpha   90.00
_cell.angle_beta   90.00
_cell.angle_gamma   90.00
#
_symmetry.space_group_name_H-M   'P 1'
#
loop_
_entity.id
_entity.type
_entity.pdbx_description
1 polymer ?
#
loop_
_entity_poly.entity_id
_entity_poly.type
_entity_poly.pdbx_seq_one_letter_code
_entity_poly.pdbx_strand_id
1 'polypeptide(L)'
;EYKRCCFHGLSNELMNIQSEAIQIPIVQKSVPADMKEYETQFKLAVNELKKRKIQGMVFGDICLEEHKSWVDRVCNDIEITPIEPLWNLPAEKVVKEFIDTGFKAIVISAKADLFEEDFLGREINYDLISEIKKKNICCCGENGEFHTFVYDGPIFKKKIIINETEKILKEGFWKHWFLDIKKY
;
A
#
# COMPACT_ATOMS: atom_id res chain seq x y z
N GLU A 1 -7.76 16.87 7.52
CA GLU A 1 -9.21 16.84 7.74
C GLU A 1 -9.86 15.44 7.73
N TYR A 2 -9.25 14.38 7.18
CA TYR A 2 -9.85 13.03 7.25
C TYR A 2 -8.95 11.92 7.85
N LYS A 3 -7.70 12.25 8.25
CA LYS A 3 -6.68 11.28 8.74
C LYS A 3 -6.58 10.01 7.88
N ARG A 4 -6.61 10.19 6.57
CA ARG A 4 -6.57 9.11 5.57
C ARG A 4 -5.32 9.19 4.71
N CYS A 5 -4.83 8.03 4.28
CA CYS A 5 -3.77 7.95 3.29
C CYS A 5 -4.26 8.46 1.92
N CYS A 6 -3.50 9.32 1.26
CA CYS A 6 -3.91 10.00 0.03
C CYS A 6 -4.17 9.04 -1.15
N PHE A 7 -3.35 8.00 -1.30
CA PHE A 7 -3.46 7.07 -2.44
C PHE A 7 -4.36 5.87 -2.16
N HIS A 8 -4.37 5.42 -0.91
CA HIS A 8 -5.10 4.22 -0.48
C HIS A 8 -6.50 4.54 0.04
N GLY A 9 -6.75 5.76 0.51
CA GLY A 9 -8.03 6.14 1.12
C GLY A 9 -8.28 5.52 2.51
N LEU A 10 -7.36 4.72 3.05
CA LEU A 10 -7.49 4.04 4.33
C LEU A 10 -7.38 5.01 5.52
N SER A 11 -8.15 4.76 6.58
CA SER A 11 -8.05 5.49 7.86
C SER A 11 -6.81 5.05 8.64
N ASN A 12 -6.34 5.94 9.53
CA ASN A 12 -5.24 5.60 10.45
C ASN A 12 -5.61 4.46 11.41
N GLU A 13 -6.88 4.38 11.83
CA GLU A 13 -7.39 3.32 12.70
C GLU A 13 -7.35 1.95 12.02
N LEU A 14 -7.77 1.84 10.76
CA LEU A 14 -7.72 0.58 10.03
C LEU A 14 -6.28 0.07 9.85
N MET A 15 -5.31 0.98 9.64
CA MET A 15 -3.89 0.62 9.64
C MET A 15 -3.39 0.13 11.02
N ASN A 16 -3.91 0.70 12.13
CA ASN A 16 -3.59 0.20 13.47
C ASN A 16 -4.15 -1.21 13.70
N ILE A 17 -5.36 -1.50 13.23
CA ILE A 17 -5.95 -2.85 13.31
C ILE A 17 -5.11 -3.86 12.52
N GLN A 18 -4.61 -3.49 11.34
CA GLN A 18 -3.70 -4.34 10.58
C GLN A 18 -2.40 -4.62 11.35
N SER A 19 -1.84 -3.60 11.99
CA SER A 19 -0.66 -3.70 12.86
C SER A 19 -0.90 -4.63 14.07
N GLU A 20 -2.05 -4.51 14.73
CA GLU A 20 -2.47 -5.37 15.84
C GLU A 20 -2.67 -6.82 15.39
N ALA A 21 -3.30 -7.01 14.22
CA ALA A 21 -3.57 -8.32 13.64
C ALA A 21 -2.30 -9.12 13.35
N ILE A 22 -1.20 -8.45 12.95
CA ILE A 22 0.10 -9.08 12.72
C ILE A 22 1.07 -8.98 13.91
N GLN A 23 0.66 -8.28 14.98
CA GLN A 23 1.45 -8.03 16.20
C GLN A 23 2.80 -7.33 15.96
N ILE A 24 2.85 -6.44 14.98
CA ILE A 24 4.04 -5.62 14.69
C ILE A 24 3.68 -4.16 14.98
N PRO A 25 4.37 -3.47 15.91
CA PRO A 25 4.04 -2.09 16.26
C PRO A 25 4.15 -1.13 15.06
N ILE A 26 3.17 -0.25 14.91
CA ILE A 26 3.14 0.78 13.88
C ILE A 26 3.54 2.16 14.45
N VAL A 27 4.25 2.94 13.64
CA VAL A 27 4.49 4.37 13.87
C VAL A 27 3.80 5.15 12.77
N GLN A 28 2.94 6.09 13.16
CA GLN A 28 2.19 6.93 12.23
C GLN A 28 2.58 8.40 12.42
N LYS A 29 2.89 9.10 11.32
CA LYS A 29 3.02 10.57 11.29
C LYS A 29 1.97 11.13 10.33
N SER A 30 1.37 12.25 10.72
CA SER A 30 0.44 12.97 9.84
C SER A 30 1.23 13.99 9.03
N VAL A 31 0.93 14.09 7.74
CA VAL A 31 1.48 15.10 6.83
C VAL A 31 0.34 15.92 6.24
N PRO A 32 0.57 17.18 5.86
CA PRO A 32 -0.40 17.97 5.10
C PRO A 32 -0.74 17.32 3.76
N ALA A 33 -1.93 17.59 3.24
CA ALA A 33 -2.42 16.96 2.00
C ALA A 33 -1.61 17.34 0.75
N ASP A 34 -0.89 18.47 0.78
CA ASP A 34 -0.03 18.93 -0.31
C ASP A 34 1.36 18.26 -0.30
N MET A 35 1.61 17.34 0.64
CA MET A 35 2.83 16.54 0.77
C MET A 35 4.13 17.33 0.98
N LYS A 36 4.07 18.66 1.18
CA LYS A 36 5.29 19.50 1.28
C LYS A 36 6.21 19.09 2.43
N GLU A 37 5.67 18.52 3.49
CA GLU A 37 6.43 18.08 4.66
C GLU A 37 6.70 16.57 4.69
N TYR A 38 6.33 15.82 3.64
CA TYR A 38 6.38 14.36 3.66
C TYR A 38 7.77 13.82 3.98
N GLU A 39 8.79 14.25 3.23
CA GLU A 39 10.15 13.77 3.43
C GLU A 39 10.71 14.16 4.80
N THR A 40 10.43 15.38 5.27
CA THR A 40 10.86 15.85 6.60
C THR A 40 10.24 14.99 7.69
N GLN A 41 8.93 14.75 7.65
CA GLN A 41 8.24 13.92 8.64
C GLN A 41 8.67 12.45 8.57
N PHE A 42 8.95 11.94 7.37
CA PHE A 42 9.50 10.59 7.16
C PHE A 42 10.86 10.44 7.84
N LYS A 43 11.81 11.35 7.55
CA LYS A 43 13.15 11.36 8.17
C LYS A 43 13.07 11.46 9.69
N LEU A 44 12.16 12.28 10.23
CA LEU A 44 11.94 12.39 11.68
C LEU A 44 11.44 11.07 12.29
N ALA A 45 10.46 10.41 11.68
CA ALA A 45 9.95 9.12 12.16
C ALA A 45 11.04 8.03 12.17
N VAL A 46 11.83 7.94 11.09
CA VAL A 46 12.89 6.94 11.00
C VAL A 46 13.99 7.23 12.02
N ASN A 47 14.38 8.49 12.22
CA ASN A 47 15.36 8.87 13.25
C ASN A 47 14.87 8.57 14.68
N GLU A 48 13.57 8.69 14.95
CA GLU A 48 13.00 8.24 16.23
C GLU A 48 13.13 6.73 16.40
N LEU A 49 12.87 5.95 15.34
CA LEU A 49 13.02 4.49 15.35
C LEU A 49 14.47 4.04 15.44
N LYS A 50 15.43 4.76 14.84
CA LYS A 50 16.88 4.50 14.94
C LYS A 50 17.39 4.46 16.38
N LYS A 51 16.73 5.15 17.32
CA LYS A 51 17.04 5.07 18.76
C LYS A 51 16.87 3.65 19.33
N ARG A 52 16.12 2.79 18.63
CA ARG A 52 15.94 1.35 18.94
C ARG A 52 16.99 0.45 18.28
N LYS A 53 18.07 1.02 17.76
CA LYS A 53 19.19 0.32 17.09
C LYS A 53 18.78 -0.44 15.81
N ILE A 54 17.77 0.04 15.10
CA ILE A 54 17.47 -0.48 13.76
C ILE A 54 18.58 -0.07 12.78
N GLN A 55 18.91 -0.96 11.84
CA GLN A 55 20.02 -0.78 10.90
C GLN A 55 19.56 -0.70 9.43
N GLY A 56 18.37 -1.25 9.15
CA GLY A 56 17.82 -1.26 7.80
C GLY A 56 16.31 -1.08 7.80
N MET A 57 15.79 -0.76 6.63
CA MET A 57 14.37 -0.56 6.36
C MET A 57 14.00 -1.29 5.08
N VAL A 58 12.95 -2.10 5.14
CA VAL A 58 12.47 -2.89 4.01
C VAL A 58 11.40 -2.11 3.26
N PHE A 59 11.55 -2.01 1.95
CA PHE A 59 10.62 -1.36 1.04
C PHE A 59 9.97 -2.37 0.08
N GLY A 60 8.78 -2.04 -0.40
CA GLY A 60 7.98 -2.93 -1.26
C GLY A 60 8.06 -2.62 -2.75
N ASP A 61 8.95 -1.72 -3.15
CA ASP A 61 9.11 -1.26 -4.53
C ASP A 61 9.54 -2.38 -5.47
N ILE A 62 8.94 -2.40 -6.66
CA ILE A 62 9.22 -3.42 -7.68
C ILE A 62 10.06 -2.84 -8.81
N CYS A 63 9.65 -1.70 -9.38
CA CYS A 63 10.32 -1.16 -10.57
C CYS A 63 10.18 0.36 -10.83
N LEU A 64 9.74 1.17 -9.86
CA LEU A 64 9.70 2.63 -10.02
C LEU A 64 11.04 3.30 -9.72
N GLU A 65 11.79 3.65 -10.75
CA GLU A 65 13.14 4.23 -10.64
C GLU A 65 13.15 5.56 -9.88
N GLU A 66 12.14 6.42 -10.07
CA GLU A 66 12.04 7.69 -9.35
C GLU A 66 11.87 7.48 -7.84
N HIS A 67 11.07 6.48 -7.45
CA HIS A 67 10.87 6.17 -6.04
C HIS A 67 12.11 5.49 -5.44
N LYS A 68 12.76 4.58 -6.17
CA LYS A 68 14.07 4.00 -5.80
C LYS A 68 15.12 5.07 -5.53
N SER A 69 15.27 6.01 -6.46
CA SER A 69 16.19 7.15 -6.33
C SER A 69 15.87 8.00 -5.09
N TRP A 70 14.58 8.19 -4.79
CA TRP A 70 14.14 8.89 -3.59
C TRP A 70 14.48 8.10 -2.31
N VAL A 71 14.19 6.80 -2.27
CA VAL A 71 14.50 5.90 -1.15
C VAL A 71 15.99 5.90 -0.86
N ASP A 72 16.84 5.71 -1.87
CA ASP A 72 18.29 5.69 -1.71
C ASP A 72 18.84 6.99 -1.13
N ARG A 73 18.40 8.13 -1.69
CA ARG A 73 18.81 9.44 -1.20
C ARG A 73 18.37 9.67 0.25
N VAL A 74 17.11 9.42 0.56
CA VAL A 74 16.54 9.68 1.90
C VAL A 74 17.14 8.74 2.94
N CYS A 75 17.35 7.47 2.61
CA CYS A 75 17.97 6.50 3.51
C CYS A 75 19.46 6.82 3.74
N ASN A 76 20.18 7.26 2.71
CA ASN A 76 21.56 7.72 2.84
C ASN A 76 21.66 8.96 3.75
N ASP A 77 20.77 9.95 3.58
CA ASP A 77 20.74 11.18 4.40
C ASP A 77 20.57 10.89 5.91
N ILE A 78 19.92 9.79 6.26
CA ILE A 78 19.65 9.40 7.66
C ILE A 78 20.44 8.15 8.08
N GLU A 79 21.42 7.72 7.30
CA GLU A 79 22.29 6.57 7.56
C GLU A 79 21.51 5.31 7.98
N ILE A 80 20.59 4.87 7.14
CA ILE A 80 19.89 3.58 7.28
C ILE A 80 20.01 2.79 5.98
N THR A 81 20.16 1.47 6.05
CA THR A 81 20.30 0.65 4.86
C THR A 81 18.91 0.36 4.24
N PRO A 82 18.63 0.79 2.99
CA PRO A 82 17.42 0.36 2.29
C PRO A 82 17.56 -1.11 1.86
N ILE A 83 16.49 -1.88 1.98
CA ILE A 83 16.41 -3.29 1.58
C ILE A 83 15.18 -3.44 0.68
N GLU A 84 15.38 -3.75 -0.59
CA GLU A 84 14.29 -3.87 -1.58
C GLU A 84 14.27 -5.28 -2.18
N PRO A 85 13.65 -6.25 -1.49
CA PRO A 85 13.67 -7.65 -1.90
C PRO A 85 12.90 -7.91 -3.20
N LEU A 86 12.01 -7.00 -3.60
CA LEU A 86 11.16 -7.14 -4.79
C LEU A 86 11.72 -6.41 -6.02
N TRP A 87 12.79 -5.63 -5.85
CA TRP A 87 13.34 -4.81 -6.91
C TRP A 87 13.75 -5.63 -8.12
N ASN A 88 13.34 -5.19 -9.32
CA ASN A 88 13.56 -5.87 -10.60
C ASN A 88 12.98 -7.29 -10.70
N LEU A 89 12.12 -7.72 -9.77
CA LEU A 89 11.36 -8.95 -9.94
C LEU A 89 10.21 -8.72 -10.94
N PRO A 90 9.86 -9.73 -11.77
CA PRO A 90 8.67 -9.63 -12.60
C PRO A 90 7.41 -9.45 -11.72
N ALA A 91 6.63 -8.40 -11.93
CA ALA A 91 5.41 -8.12 -11.16
C ALA A 91 4.47 -9.33 -11.08
N GLU A 92 4.33 -10.07 -12.19
CA GLU A 92 3.51 -11.28 -12.22
C GLU A 92 4.01 -12.37 -11.28
N LYS A 93 5.33 -12.50 -11.11
CA LYS A 93 5.90 -13.45 -10.16
C LYS A 93 5.58 -13.02 -8.73
N VAL A 94 5.72 -11.72 -8.43
CA VAL A 94 5.46 -11.16 -7.09
C VAL A 94 4.01 -11.39 -6.67
N VAL A 95 3.04 -11.06 -7.53
CA VAL A 95 1.62 -11.22 -7.18
C VAL A 95 1.19 -12.69 -7.11
N LYS A 96 1.78 -13.58 -7.91
CA LYS A 96 1.54 -15.03 -7.81
C LYS A 96 2.07 -15.59 -6.51
N GLU A 97 3.30 -15.22 -6.13
CA GLU A 97 3.88 -15.63 -4.84
C GLU A 97 3.04 -15.13 -3.65
N PHE A 98 2.51 -13.91 -3.72
CA PHE A 98 1.56 -13.38 -2.73
C PHE A 98 0.32 -14.29 -2.57
N ILE A 99 -0.30 -14.68 -3.69
CA ILE A 99 -1.49 -15.55 -3.72
C ILE A 99 -1.14 -16.94 -3.18
N ASP A 100 -0.06 -17.54 -3.69
CA ASP A 100 0.37 -18.91 -3.36
C ASP A 100 0.79 -19.05 -1.90
N THR A 101 1.35 -17.99 -1.33
CA THR A 101 1.68 -17.91 0.10
C THR A 101 0.42 -17.82 0.97
N GLY A 102 -0.73 -17.47 0.40
CA GLY A 102 -2.03 -17.45 1.08
C GLY A 102 -2.40 -16.11 1.68
N PHE A 103 -1.75 -15.01 1.27
CA PHE A 103 -2.23 -13.67 1.61
C PHE A 103 -3.52 -13.35 0.89
N LYS A 104 -4.37 -12.53 1.52
CA LYS A 104 -5.63 -12.06 0.93
C LYS A 104 -5.68 -10.55 0.97
N ALA A 105 -5.95 -9.96 -0.19
CA ALA A 105 -6.14 -8.53 -0.32
C ALA A 105 -7.33 -8.22 -1.22
N ILE A 106 -8.02 -7.13 -0.91
CA ILE A 106 -9.08 -6.59 -1.76
C ILE A 106 -8.62 -5.30 -2.42
N VAL A 107 -9.13 -5.01 -3.62
CA VAL A 107 -8.92 -3.72 -4.28
C VAL A 107 -9.70 -2.63 -3.53
N ILE A 108 -8.99 -1.57 -3.11
CA ILE A 108 -9.56 -0.45 -2.35
C ILE A 108 -9.50 0.89 -3.08
N SER A 109 -8.71 1.00 -4.13
CA SER A 109 -8.58 2.21 -4.92
C SER A 109 -8.24 1.82 -6.35
N ALA A 110 -8.81 2.49 -7.35
CA ALA A 110 -8.54 2.21 -8.75
C ALA A 110 -8.76 3.46 -9.61
N LYS A 111 -7.91 3.67 -10.62
CA LYS A 111 -8.07 4.80 -11.54
C LYS A 111 -9.36 4.65 -12.35
N ALA A 112 -10.18 5.69 -12.38
CA ALA A 112 -11.50 5.66 -13.01
C ALA A 112 -11.47 5.71 -14.55
N ASP A 113 -10.31 5.97 -15.15
CA ASP A 113 -10.07 5.89 -16.60
C ASP A 113 -9.67 4.47 -17.05
N LEU A 114 -9.21 3.61 -16.14
CA LEU A 114 -8.81 2.22 -16.41
C LEU A 114 -9.84 1.19 -15.94
N PHE A 115 -10.57 1.52 -14.87
CA PHE A 115 -11.45 0.61 -14.16
C PHE A 115 -12.81 1.25 -13.85
N GLU A 116 -13.84 0.40 -13.88
CA GLU A 116 -15.19 0.74 -13.43
C GLU A 116 -15.33 0.52 -11.91
N GLU A 117 -16.42 1.02 -11.31
CA GLU A 117 -16.67 0.91 -9.88
C GLU A 117 -16.75 -0.53 -9.37
N ASP A 118 -17.10 -1.50 -10.23
CA ASP A 118 -17.22 -2.91 -9.91
C ASP A 118 -15.87 -3.59 -9.61
N PHE A 119 -14.76 -2.94 -10.00
CA PHE A 119 -13.41 -3.41 -9.72
C PHE A 119 -13.07 -3.33 -8.22
N LEU A 120 -13.67 -2.37 -7.49
CA LEU A 120 -13.49 -2.21 -6.06
C LEU A 120 -14.08 -3.39 -5.27
N GLY A 121 -13.36 -3.83 -4.23
CA GLY A 121 -13.76 -4.91 -3.33
C GLY A 121 -13.45 -6.31 -3.85
N ARG A 122 -12.97 -6.44 -5.09
CA ARG A 122 -12.54 -7.73 -5.65
C ARG A 122 -11.26 -8.20 -4.97
N GLU A 123 -11.19 -9.49 -4.69
CA GLU A 123 -9.99 -10.12 -4.10
C GLU A 123 -8.91 -10.34 -5.15
N ILE A 124 -7.64 -10.12 -4.77
CA ILE A 124 -6.48 -10.46 -5.59
C ILE A 124 -6.37 -11.98 -5.70
N ASN A 125 -6.67 -12.49 -6.89
CA ASN A 125 -6.59 -13.91 -7.23
C ASN A 125 -6.18 -14.10 -8.70
N TYR A 126 -5.93 -15.35 -9.09
CA TYR A 126 -5.48 -15.68 -10.45
C TYR A 126 -6.41 -15.19 -11.57
N ASP A 127 -7.72 -15.18 -11.34
CA ASP A 127 -8.71 -14.71 -12.32
C ASP A 127 -8.61 -13.20 -12.51
N LEU A 128 -8.57 -12.43 -11.41
CA LEU A 128 -8.38 -10.98 -11.45
C LEU A 128 -7.06 -10.60 -12.13
N ILE A 129 -5.96 -11.28 -11.81
CA ILE A 129 -4.66 -11.05 -12.46
C ILE A 129 -4.73 -11.31 -13.95
N SER A 130 -5.43 -12.37 -14.38
CA SER A 130 -5.62 -12.67 -15.79
C SER A 130 -6.43 -11.61 -16.52
N GLU A 131 -7.44 -11.03 -15.87
CA GLU A 131 -8.22 -9.90 -16.41
C GLU A 131 -7.38 -8.63 -16.54
N ILE A 132 -6.60 -8.28 -15.51
CA ILE A 132 -5.71 -7.11 -15.52
C ILE A 132 -4.69 -7.22 -16.66
N LYS A 133 -4.09 -8.41 -16.84
CA LYS A 133 -3.14 -8.68 -17.92
C LYS A 133 -3.74 -8.47 -19.31
N LYS A 134 -5.00 -8.85 -19.53
CA LYS A 134 -5.69 -8.63 -20.82
C LYS A 134 -5.85 -7.14 -21.14
N LYS A 135 -5.88 -6.27 -20.13
CA LYS A 135 -5.91 -4.81 -20.28
C LYS A 135 -4.52 -4.19 -20.44
N ASN A 136 -3.43 -4.99 -20.47
CA ASN A 136 -2.05 -4.53 -20.50
C ASN A 136 -1.69 -3.58 -19.32
N ILE A 137 -2.27 -3.85 -18.15
CA ILE A 137 -2.03 -3.09 -16.90
C ILE A 137 -1.07 -3.87 -16.01
N CYS A 138 -0.26 -3.17 -15.21
CA CYS A 138 0.61 -3.82 -14.21
C CYS A 138 -0.22 -4.62 -13.20
N CYS A 139 0.07 -5.91 -13.05
CA CYS A 139 -0.63 -6.80 -12.12
C CYS A 139 -0.37 -6.51 -10.64
N CYS A 140 0.61 -5.67 -10.31
CA CYS A 140 0.85 -5.16 -8.97
C CYS A 140 0.35 -3.71 -8.76
N GLY A 141 -0.18 -3.06 -9.80
CA GLY A 141 -0.66 -1.67 -9.70
C GLY A 141 0.44 -0.64 -9.46
N GLU A 142 1.67 -0.95 -9.85
CA GLU A 142 2.89 -0.17 -9.55
C GLU A 142 2.78 1.30 -10.01
N ASN A 143 2.13 1.60 -11.13
CA ASN A 143 1.96 2.97 -11.63
C ASN A 143 0.73 3.68 -11.03
N GLY A 144 0.25 3.19 -9.88
CA GLY A 144 -0.93 3.68 -9.19
C GLY A 144 -2.24 3.35 -9.91
N GLU A 145 -2.26 2.34 -10.78
CA GLU A 145 -3.48 1.91 -11.48
C GLU A 145 -4.55 1.43 -10.49
N PHE A 146 -4.13 0.73 -9.44
CA PHE A 146 -4.98 0.36 -8.32
C PHE A 146 -4.15 0.14 -7.04
N HIS A 147 -4.82 0.17 -5.89
CA HIS A 147 -4.24 -0.16 -4.60
C HIS A 147 -5.10 -1.18 -3.88
N THR A 148 -4.48 -1.95 -2.99
CA THR A 148 -5.12 -3.05 -2.27
C THR A 148 -4.99 -2.89 -0.76
N PHE A 149 -5.85 -3.60 -0.02
CA PHE A 149 -5.75 -3.73 1.43
C PHE A 149 -5.64 -5.22 1.79
N VAL A 150 -4.53 -5.60 2.42
CA VAL A 150 -4.30 -6.96 2.91
C VAL A 150 -5.05 -7.15 4.23
N TYR A 151 -6.03 -8.05 4.26
CA TYR A 151 -6.92 -8.24 5.41
C TYR A 151 -6.73 -9.59 6.11
N ASP A 152 -5.98 -10.51 5.50
CA ASP A 152 -5.68 -11.84 6.02
C ASP A 152 -4.40 -12.41 5.38
N GLY A 153 -3.80 -13.42 5.99
CA GLY A 153 -2.64 -14.12 5.45
C GLY A 153 -1.77 -14.81 6.52
N PRO A 154 -0.65 -15.43 6.13
CA PRO A 154 0.12 -16.31 7.01
C PRO A 154 0.68 -15.66 8.28
N ILE A 155 0.97 -14.36 8.24
CA ILE A 155 1.51 -13.61 9.39
C ILE A 155 0.41 -13.00 10.28
N PHE A 156 -0.85 -13.02 9.83
CA PHE A 156 -1.98 -12.52 10.61
C PHE A 156 -2.33 -13.51 11.72
N LYS A 157 -2.50 -13.01 12.95
CA LYS A 157 -3.03 -13.76 14.09
C LYS A 157 -4.55 -13.86 14.04
N LYS A 158 -5.19 -12.88 13.42
CA LYS A 158 -6.63 -12.79 13.19
C LYS A 158 -6.85 -12.06 11.87
N LYS A 159 -7.79 -12.56 11.06
CA LYS A 159 -8.26 -11.81 9.89
C LYS A 159 -9.04 -10.56 10.31
N ILE A 160 -9.02 -9.54 9.46
CA ILE A 160 -9.85 -8.34 9.60
C ILE A 160 -11.18 -8.61 8.89
N ILE A 161 -12.31 -8.37 9.57
CA ILE A 161 -13.66 -8.67 9.04
C ILE A 161 -14.29 -7.38 8.54
N ILE A 162 -14.26 -7.16 7.23
CA ILE A 162 -14.90 -5.99 6.63
C ILE A 162 -16.42 -6.20 6.59
N ASN A 163 -17.16 -5.36 7.33
CA ASN A 163 -18.61 -5.48 7.52
C ASN A 163 -19.41 -4.50 6.66
N GLU A 164 -18.88 -3.31 6.42
CA GLU A 164 -19.59 -2.26 5.67
C GLU A 164 -18.60 -1.44 4.84
N THR A 165 -18.93 -1.24 3.57
CA THR A 165 -18.13 -0.48 2.61
C THR A 165 -19.00 0.43 1.77
N GLU A 166 -18.45 1.58 1.37
CA GLU A 166 -19.05 2.51 0.43
C GLU A 166 -18.10 2.74 -0.75
N LYS A 167 -18.62 2.73 -1.98
CA LYS A 167 -17.83 3.10 -3.16
C LYS A 167 -17.97 4.58 -3.42
N ILE A 168 -16.84 5.29 -3.52
CA ILE A 168 -16.80 6.73 -3.66
C ILE A 168 -15.92 7.09 -4.85
N LEU A 169 -16.43 7.91 -5.76
CA LEU A 169 -15.64 8.56 -6.79
C LEU A 169 -15.06 9.86 -6.25
N LYS A 170 -13.75 10.06 -6.36
CA LYS A 170 -13.12 11.34 -6.03
C LYS A 170 -12.32 11.86 -7.20
N GLU A 171 -12.39 13.17 -7.38
CA GLU A 171 -11.62 13.91 -8.35
C GLU A 171 -10.66 14.83 -7.59
N GLY A 172 -9.36 14.53 -7.68
CA GLY A 172 -8.28 15.29 -7.08
C GLY A 172 -7.19 15.54 -8.11
N PHE A 173 -5.93 15.20 -7.78
CA PHE A 173 -4.87 15.15 -8.78
C PHE A 173 -5.16 14.10 -9.88
N TRP A 174 -5.90 13.05 -9.51
CA TRP A 174 -6.42 12.01 -10.39
C TRP A 174 -7.90 11.74 -10.08
N LYS A 175 -8.61 11.14 -11.04
CA LYS A 175 -9.97 10.63 -10.84
C LYS A 175 -9.90 9.15 -10.44
N HIS A 176 -10.24 8.85 -9.19
CA HIS A 176 -10.13 7.50 -8.61
C HIS A 176 -11.42 7.06 -7.94
N TRP A 177 -11.74 5.77 -8.11
CA TRP A 177 -12.67 5.05 -7.28
C TRP A 177 -12.00 4.65 -5.97
N PHE A 178 -12.69 4.80 -4.84
CA PHE A 178 -12.26 4.35 -3.52
C PHE A 178 -13.32 3.45 -2.88
N LEU A 179 -12.88 2.35 -2.27
CA LEU A 179 -13.69 1.52 -1.38
C LEU A 179 -13.47 2.01 0.05
N ASP A 180 -14.39 2.85 0.53
CA ASP A 180 -14.36 3.35 1.90
C ASP A 180 -14.88 2.29 2.86
N ILE A 181 -13.98 1.70 3.66
CA ILE A 181 -14.30 0.70 4.67
C ILE A 181 -14.82 1.42 5.93
N LYS A 182 -16.13 1.33 6.18
CA LYS A 182 -16.83 2.03 7.26
C LYS A 182 -16.86 1.25 8.58
N LYS A 183 -16.95 -0.08 8.49
CA LYS A 183 -16.98 -0.99 9.65
C LYS A 183 -16.12 -2.22 9.41
N TYR A 184 -15.32 -2.56 10.40
CA TYR A 184 -14.34 -3.66 10.41
C TYR A 184 -14.24 -4.32 11.79
#